data_AF-A0A356PCX8-F1
#
_entry.id   AF-A0A356PCX8-F1
#
_cell.length_a   1.000
_cell.length_b   1.000
_cell.length_c   1.000
_cell.angle_alpha   90.00
_cell.angle_beta   90.00
_cell.angle_gamma   90.00
#
_symmetry.space_group_name_H-M   'P 1'
#
loop_
_entity.id
_entity.type
_entity.pdbx_description
1 polymer ?
#
loop_
_entity_poly.entity_id
_entity_poly.type
_entity_poly.pdbx_seq_one_letter_code
_entity_poly.pdbx_strand_id
1 'polypeptide(L)' 'HYYLLNKPVSVITSVSDPEGRPTVVELMKDVPVRIYPVGRLDYETSGLLVLTNDGELAH' A
#
# COMPACT_ATOMS: atom_id res chain seq x y z
N HIS A 1 13.65 -1.75 3.44
CA HIS A 1 13.39 -2.11 2.04
C HIS A 1 12.35 -1.17 1.48
N TYR A 2 12.57 -0.62 0.28
CA TYR A 2 11.61 0.27 -0.38
C TYR A 2 11.04 -0.41 -1.62
N TYR A 3 9.73 -0.32 -1.77
CA TYR A 3 8.98 -0.83 -2.90
C TYR A 3 8.22 0.31 -3.54
N LEU A 4 8.15 0.29 -4.87
CA LEU A 4 7.37 1.23 -5.65
C LEU A 4 6.18 0.49 -6.23
N LEU A 5 4.98 0.94 -5.89
CA LEU A 5 3.73 0.43 -6.43
C LEU A 5 3.10 1.51 -7.29
N ASN A 6 2.83 1.21 -8.55
CA ASN A 6 1.87 2.00 -9.31
C ASN A 6 0.47 1.56 -8.90
N LYS A 7 -0.10 2.23 -7.88
CA LYS A 7 -1.39 1.89 -7.31
C LYS A 7 -2.48 2.14 -8.37
N PRO A 8 -3.32 1.15 -8.72
CA PRO A 8 -4.47 1.36 -9.58
C PRO A 8 -5.61 2.07 -8.81
N VAL A 9 -6.60 2.57 -9.54
CA VAL A 9 -7.87 3.01 -8.94
C VAL A 9 -8.60 1.84 -8.29
N SER A 10 -9.54 2.15 -7.41
CA SER A 10 -10.39 1.16 -6.70
C SER A 10 -9.63 0.23 -5.75
N VAL A 11 -8.50 0.69 -5.22
CA VAL A 11 -7.69 -0.01 -4.21
C VAL A 11 -7.49 0.92 -3.01
N ILE A 12 -7.64 0.40 -1.80
CA ILE A 12 -7.50 1.15 -0.56
C ILE A 12 -6.03 1.24 -0.16
N THR A 13 -5.56 2.45 0.14
CA THR A 13 -4.24 2.68 0.73
C THR A 13 -4.28 2.38 2.23
N SER A 14 -4.30 1.10 2.58
CA SER A 14 -4.32 0.58 3.95
C SER A 14 -3.66 -0.81 4.00
N VAL A 15 -3.36 -1.28 5.21
CA VAL A 15 -2.92 -2.67 5.46
C VAL A 15 -4.10 -3.64 5.67
N SER A 16 -5.29 -3.11 5.91
CA SER A 16 -6.54 -3.86 6.09
C SER A 16 -7.74 -2.96 5.82
N ASP A 17 -8.82 -3.51 5.28
CA ASP A 17 -10.08 -2.81 5.06
C ASP A 17 -11.25 -3.59 5.71
N PRO A 18 -12.03 -2.99 6.63
CA PRO A 18 -13.16 -3.66 7.28
C PRO A 18 -14.30 -4.06 6.32
N GLU A 19 -14.41 -3.36 5.19
CA GLU A 19 -15.43 -3.62 4.15
C GLU A 19 -14.95 -4.65 3.11
N GLY A 20 -13.73 -5.18 3.26
CA GLY A 20 -13.18 -6.22 2.38
C GLY A 20 -12.81 -5.72 0.98
N ARG A 21 -12.61 -4.41 0.78
CA ARG A 21 -12.10 -3.87 -0.48
C ARG A 21 -10.61 -4.21 -0.65
N PRO A 22 -10.12 -4.35 -1.90
CA PRO A 22 -8.72 -4.65 -2.16
C PRO A 22 -7.79 -3.59 -1.57
N THR A 23 -6.71 -4.02 -0.93
CA THR A 23 -5.72 -3.13 -0.34
C THR A 23 -4.39 -3.13 -1.09
N VAL A 24 -3.57 -2.09 -0.89
CA VAL A 24 -2.23 -2.00 -1.49
C VAL A 24 -1.29 -3.12 -1.04
N VAL A 25 -1.48 -3.67 0.17
CA VAL A 25 -0.69 -4.79 0.69
C VAL A 25 -1.08 -6.10 0.00
N GLU A 26 -2.35 -6.28 -0.36
CA GLU A 26 -2.81 -7.46 -1.10
C GLU A 26 -2.24 -7.55 -2.52
N LEU A 27 -1.87 -6.42 -3.12
CA LEU A 27 -1.19 -6.39 -4.42
C LEU A 27 0.30 -6.80 -4.32
N MET A 28 0.84 -6.89 -3.11
CA MET A 28 2.26 -7.13 -2.83
C MET A 28 2.47 -8.43 -2.03
N LYS A 29 1.59 -9.43 -2.18
CA LYS A 29 1.59 -10.70 -1.41
C LYS A 29 2.89 -11.51 -1.51
N ASP A 30 3.63 -11.36 -2.61
CA ASP A 30 4.89 -12.08 -2.83
C ASP A 30 6.08 -11.44 -2.12
N VAL A 31 5.88 -10.29 -1.45
CA VAL A 31 6.92 -9.64 -0.65
C VAL A 31 7.08 -10.40 0.67
N PRO A 32 8.26 -10.97 0.98
CA PRO A 32 8.45 -11.85 2.14
C PRO A 32 8.53 -11.11 3.48
N VAL A 33 8.35 -9.80 3.47
CA VAL A 33 8.45 -8.93 4.65
C VAL A 33 7.19 -8.10 4.80
N ARG A 34 6.80 -7.80 6.05
CA ARG A 34 5.68 -6.91 6.32
C ARG A 34 6.02 -5.49 5.87
N ILE A 35 5.17 -4.90 5.04
CA ILE A 35 5.34 -3.55 4.49
C ILE A 35 4.11 -2.68 4.77
N TYR A 36 4.32 -1.38 4.76
CA TYR A 36 3.34 -0.34 5.03
C TYR A 36 3.43 0.74 3.94
N PRO A 37 2.30 1.32 3.50
CA PRO A 37 2.34 2.45 2.59
C PRO A 37 2.93 3.68 3.28
N VAL A 38 3.74 4.43 2.55
CA VAL A 38 4.25 5.74 2.95
C VAL A 38 3.38 6.80 2.29
N GLY A 39 2.62 7.54 3.10
CA GLY A 39 1.61 8.47 2.63
C GLY A 39 0.32 7.78 2.14
N ARG A 40 -0.53 8.52 1.42
CA ARG A 40 -1.83 8.03 0.98
C ARG A 40 -2.18 8.50 -0.43
N LEU A 41 -2.79 7.60 -1.21
CA LEU A 41 -3.56 7.95 -2.40
C LEU A 41 -5.02 7.58 -2.16
N ASP A 42 -5.92 8.43 -2.63
CA ASP A 42 -7.37 8.21 -2.50
C ASP A 42 -7.81 7.00 -3.32
N TYR A 43 -8.97 6.46 -2.98
CA TYR A 43 -9.52 5.26 -3.61
C TYR A 43 -9.66 5.41 -5.13
N GLU A 44 -10.13 6.56 -5.59
CA GLU A 44 -10.32 6.93 -7.01
C GLU A 44 -9.04 7.46 -7.68
N THR A 45 -7.90 7.47 -6.99
CA THR A 45 -6.62 7.96 -7.51
C THR A 45 -5.69 6.80 -7.86
N SER A 46 -5.07 6.88 -9.05
CA SER A 46 -3.93 6.05 -9.43
C SER A 46 -2.62 6.83 -9.34
N GLY A 47 -1.51 6.12 -9.16
CA GLY A 47 -0.19 6.75 -9.17
C GLY A 47 0.85 6.01 -8.35
N LEU A 48 2.02 6.62 -8.27
CA LEU A 48 3.16 6.07 -7.52
C LEU A 48 2.90 6.16 -6.02
N LEU A 49 2.99 5.02 -5.34
CA LEU A 49 2.95 4.88 -3.90
C LEU A 49 4.19 4.11 -3.44
N VAL A 50 4.84 4.59 -2.40
CA VAL A 50 5.97 3.91 -1.78
C VAL A 50 5.45 2.98 -0.69
N LEU A 51 6.00 1.77 -0.60
CA LEU A 51 5.79 0.88 0.54
C LEU A 51 7.13 0.51 1.17
N THR A 52 7.17 0.42 2.49
CA THR A 52 8.40 0.09 3.22
C THR A 52 8.12 -0.75 4.46
N ASN A 53 9.11 -1.53 4.89
CA ASN A 53 9.12 -2.19 6.19
C ASN A 53 9.83 -1.36 7.27
N ASP A 54 10.25 -0.14 6.93
CA ASP A 54 10.86 0.82 7.83
C ASP A 54 9.77 1.57 8.61
N GLY A 55 9.65 1.26 9.90
CA GLY A 55 8.61 1.81 10.77
C GLY A 55 8.74 3.31 11.05
N GLU A 56 9.93 3.90 10.89
CA GLU A 56 10.10 5.35 11.10
C GLU A 56 9.54 6.16 9.93
N LEU A 57 9.56 5.61 8.71
CA LEU A 57 9.07 6.30 7.50
C LEU A 57 7.59 6.02 7.22
N ALA A 58 7.02 4.97 7.81
CA ALA A 58 5.62 4.59 7.60
C ALA A 58 4.62 5.37 8.46
N HIS A 59 5.09 6.33 9.27
CA HIS A 59 4.25 7.16 10.16
C HIS A 59 3.74 8.43 9.47
#